data_AF-A0A938ASK9-F1
#
_entry.id   AF-A0A938ASK9-F1
#
_cell.length_a   1.000
_cell.length_b   1.000
_cell.length_c   1.000
_cell.angle_alpha   90.00
_cell.angle_beta   90.00
_cell.angle_gamma   90.00
#
_symmetry.space_group_name_H-M   'P 1'
#
loop_
_entity.id
_entity.type
_entity.pdbx_description
1 polymer ?
#
loop_
_entity_poly.entity_id
_entity_poly.type
_entity_poly.pdbx_seq_one_letter_code
_entity_poly.pdbx_strand_id
1 'polypeptide(L)'
;MIQQWLIALFVFGLLVWLRWGKILLSHLANAFRPGLPWQPLTFASLEAYGQWLPGAVRWQREPLRGLFDTFPSREHIAWQLRTQGRFADDCDGLAYFSAQNVLPFCTDPAICYVVSVILNPFEVGLESSAHALCIFQSGGVWRVISNDALYAAQWPSFEAALQDNDYCQGHPLLYAEIRDANLRYLRSWRPAA
;
A
#
# COMPACT_ATOMS: atom_id res chain seq x y z
N MET A 1 -14.24 -5.60 -27.38
CA MET A 1 -15.11 -4.44 -27.14
C MET A 1 -15.81 -4.50 -25.78
N ILE A 2 -16.73 -5.44 -25.49
CA ILE A 2 -17.46 -5.48 -24.19
C ILE A 2 -16.50 -5.57 -22.99
N GLN A 3 -15.50 -6.46 -23.07
CA GLN A 3 -14.50 -6.62 -22.01
C GLN A 3 -13.71 -5.33 -21.73
N GLN A 4 -13.33 -4.58 -22.78
CA GLN A 4 -12.62 -3.31 -22.62
C GLN A 4 -13.48 -2.26 -21.91
N TRP A 5 -14.78 -2.21 -22.20
CA TRP A 5 -15.73 -1.34 -21.50
C TRP A 5 -15.88 -1.73 -20.03
N LEU A 6 -15.97 -3.03 -19.73
CA LEU A 6 -16.03 -3.51 -18.35
C LEU A 6 -14.76 -3.19 -17.58
N ILE A 7 -13.59 -3.37 -18.19
CA ILE A 7 -12.30 -2.97 -17.60
C ILE A 7 -12.27 -1.46 -17.35
N ALA A 8 -12.67 -0.64 -18.32
CA ALA A 8 -12.69 0.82 -18.16
C ALA A 8 -13.63 1.27 -17.03
N LEU A 9 -14.82 0.67 -16.93
CA LEU A 9 -15.78 0.94 -15.86
C LEU A 9 -15.25 0.49 -14.49
N PHE A 10 -14.64 -0.69 -14.43
CA PHE A 10 -14.03 -1.24 -13.23
C PHE A 10 -12.91 -0.33 -12.71
N VAL A 11 -11.96 0.02 -13.58
CA VAL A 11 -10.88 0.96 -13.26
C VAL A 11 -11.49 2.27 -12.80
N PHE A 12 -12.41 2.87 -13.56
CA PHE A 12 -13.05 4.14 -13.18
C PHE A 12 -13.72 4.09 -11.79
N GLY A 13 -14.46 3.02 -11.48
CA GLY A 13 -15.07 2.83 -10.17
C GLY A 13 -14.04 2.82 -9.04
N LEU A 14 -12.96 2.05 -9.20
CA LEU A 14 -11.86 2.01 -8.24
C LEU A 14 -11.15 3.37 -8.12
N LEU A 15 -11.00 4.13 -9.20
CA LEU A 15 -10.40 5.47 -9.15
C LEU A 15 -11.21 6.42 -8.27
N VAL A 16 -12.53 6.47 -8.50
CA VAL A 16 -13.42 7.32 -7.72
C VAL A 16 -13.39 6.90 -6.25
N TRP A 17 -13.41 5.58 -5.99
CA TRP A 17 -13.31 5.02 -4.65
C TRP A 17 -12.00 5.41 -3.96
N LEU A 18 -10.85 5.08 -4.54
CA LEU A 18 -9.52 5.38 -3.98
C LEU A 18 -9.32 6.88 -3.76
N ARG A 19 -9.73 7.70 -4.74
CA ARG A 19 -9.50 9.15 -4.69
C ARG A 19 -10.35 9.83 -3.63
N TRP A 20 -11.61 9.45 -3.48
CA TRP A 20 -12.59 10.21 -2.69
C TRP A 20 -13.27 9.37 -1.62
N GLY A 21 -13.87 8.24 -2.01
CA GLY A 21 -14.68 7.41 -1.12
C GLY A 21 -13.88 6.90 0.07
N LYS A 22 -12.70 6.32 -0.20
CA LYS A 22 -11.81 5.76 0.80
C LYS A 22 -11.30 6.80 1.78
N ILE A 23 -10.91 7.99 1.32
CA ILE A 23 -10.42 9.06 2.20
C ILE A 23 -11.51 9.46 3.20
N LEU A 24 -12.71 9.75 2.70
CA LEU A 24 -13.83 10.14 3.54
C LEU A 24 -14.20 9.04 4.54
N LEU A 25 -14.30 7.80 4.07
CA LEU A 25 -14.62 6.66 4.92
C LEU A 25 -13.55 6.43 5.99
N SER A 26 -12.27 6.58 5.64
CA SER A 26 -11.16 6.42 6.58
C SER A 26 -11.22 7.45 7.71
N HIS A 27 -11.53 8.72 7.40
CA HIS A 27 -11.71 9.74 8.44
C HIS A 27 -12.85 9.40 9.39
N LEU A 28 -13.99 8.96 8.86
CA LEU A 28 -15.14 8.57 9.67
C LEU A 28 -14.83 7.35 10.53
N ALA A 29 -14.27 6.29 9.95
CA ALA A 29 -13.93 5.06 10.66
C ALA A 29 -12.92 5.31 11.78
N ASN A 30 -11.88 6.11 11.50
CA ASN A 30 -10.84 6.42 12.48
C ASN A 30 -11.35 7.27 13.66
N ALA A 31 -12.44 8.02 13.51
CA ALA A 31 -13.04 8.76 14.62
C ALA A 31 -13.63 7.86 15.72
N PHE A 32 -13.98 6.61 15.38
CA PHE A 32 -14.56 5.63 16.31
C PHE A 32 -13.59 4.54 16.74
N ARG A 33 -12.39 4.48 16.14
CA ARG A 33 -11.36 3.49 16.48
C ARG A 33 -10.58 3.94 17.71
N PRO A 34 -10.19 3.02 18.62
CA PRO A 34 -9.29 3.36 19.71
C PRO A 34 -7.93 3.78 19.17
N GLY A 35 -7.25 4.70 19.87
CA GLY A 35 -5.96 5.21 19.46
C GLY A 35 -5.02 5.48 20.65
N LEU A 36 -3.72 5.40 20.39
CA LEU A 36 -2.64 5.83 21.29
C LEU A 36 -1.70 6.79 20.53
N PRO A 37 -0.96 7.68 21.19
CA PRO A 37 0.01 8.53 20.52
C PRO A 37 1.01 7.72 19.68
N TRP A 38 1.15 8.09 18.40
CA TRP A 38 2.13 7.46 17.51
C TRP A 38 3.56 7.69 18.04
N GLN A 39 4.34 6.61 18.07
CA GLN A 39 5.77 6.67 18.32
C GLN A 39 6.48 5.97 17.16
N PRO A 40 7.42 6.65 16.48
CA PRO A 40 8.21 6.02 15.44
C PRO A 40 8.93 4.78 16.00
N LEU A 41 8.80 3.66 15.30
CA LEU A 41 9.59 2.48 15.61
C LEU A 41 11.00 2.68 15.09
N THR A 42 12.00 2.25 15.86
CA THR A 42 13.42 2.40 15.53
C THR A 42 14.04 1.05 15.25
N PHE A 43 14.74 0.93 14.12
CA PHE A 43 15.48 -0.27 13.75
C PHE A 43 16.91 0.10 13.35
N ALA A 44 17.84 -0.84 13.55
CA ALA A 44 19.25 -0.65 13.23
C ALA A 44 19.51 -0.54 11.72
N SER A 45 18.68 -1.21 10.90
CA SER A 45 18.76 -1.18 9.44
C SER A 45 17.40 -1.49 8.82
N LEU A 46 17.28 -1.25 7.51
CA LEU A 46 16.11 -1.64 6.73
C LEU A 46 15.92 -3.16 6.73
N GLU A 47 17.00 -3.93 6.70
CA GLU A 47 16.96 -5.39 6.74
C GLU A 47 16.46 -5.89 8.10
N ALA A 48 16.87 -5.26 9.20
CA ALA A 48 16.37 -5.58 10.53
C ALA A 48 14.87 -5.30 10.64
N TYR A 49 14.41 -4.20 10.06
CA TYR A 49 12.98 -3.91 9.93
C TYR A 49 12.26 -4.98 9.09
N GLY A 50 12.81 -5.34 7.93
CA GLY A 50 12.25 -6.36 7.04
C GLY A 50 12.15 -7.75 7.68
N GLN A 51 13.09 -8.12 8.55
CA GLN A 51 13.06 -9.37 9.32
C GLN A 51 12.02 -9.35 10.45
N TRP A 52 11.79 -8.19 11.06
CA TRP A 52 10.80 -8.00 12.11
C TRP A 52 9.37 -7.99 11.57
N LEU A 53 9.17 -7.44 10.38
CA LEU A 53 7.86 -7.15 9.79
C LEU A 53 6.89 -8.36 9.80
N PRO A 54 7.27 -9.58 9.35
CA PRO A 54 6.36 -10.74 9.37
C PRO A 54 5.86 -11.15 10.75
N GLY A 55 6.62 -10.88 11.81
CA GLY A 55 6.19 -11.16 13.18
C GLY A 55 5.28 -10.08 13.77
N ALA A 56 5.31 -8.87 13.19
CA ALA A 56 4.68 -7.68 13.73
C ALA A 56 3.39 -7.28 13.02
N VAL A 57 3.21 -7.71 11.77
CA VAL A 57 1.99 -7.43 11.01
C VAL A 57 1.27 -8.70 10.58
N ARG A 58 -0.01 -8.57 10.28
CA ARG A 58 -0.83 -9.66 9.76
C ARG A 58 -1.76 -9.12 8.70
N TRP A 59 -1.71 -9.70 7.51
CA TRP A 59 -2.75 -9.45 6.50
C TRP A 59 -4.08 -10.00 6.98
N GLN A 60 -5.09 -9.14 6.96
CA GLN A 60 -6.46 -9.47 7.31
C GLN A 60 -7.39 -8.99 6.21
N ARG A 61 -8.20 -9.91 5.68
CA ARG A 61 -9.22 -9.58 4.71
C ARG A 61 -10.24 -8.61 5.33
N GLU A 62 -10.56 -7.54 4.61
CA GLU A 62 -11.66 -6.64 4.94
C GLU A 62 -13.00 -7.40 4.90
N PRO A 63 -13.83 -7.34 5.96
CA PRO A 63 -15.08 -8.11 6.07
C PRO A 63 -16.05 -7.99 4.89
N LEU A 64 -16.10 -6.84 4.22
CA LEU A 64 -16.98 -6.54 3.10
C LEU A 64 -16.25 -6.62 1.74
N ARG A 65 -15.15 -7.38 1.66
CA ARG A 65 -14.38 -7.67 0.44
C ARG A 65 -13.92 -6.41 -0.32
N GLY A 66 -13.57 -5.36 0.43
CA GLY A 66 -13.05 -4.10 -0.11
C GLY A 66 -14.09 -2.98 -0.21
N LEU A 67 -15.36 -3.25 0.11
CA LEU A 67 -16.41 -2.21 0.12
C LEU A 67 -16.29 -1.27 1.32
N PHE A 68 -15.64 -1.71 2.40
CA PHE A 68 -15.37 -0.90 3.59
C PHE A 68 -13.87 -0.82 3.89
N ASP A 69 -13.11 -0.72 2.80
CA ASP A 69 -11.67 -0.53 2.82
C ASP A 69 -11.31 0.88 3.29
N THR A 70 -10.44 0.96 4.30
CA THR A 70 -10.07 2.21 4.99
C THR A 70 -8.60 2.23 5.34
N PHE A 71 -7.97 3.39 5.24
CA PHE A 71 -6.67 3.60 5.85
C PHE A 71 -6.81 3.76 7.37
N PRO A 72 -6.01 3.05 8.18
CA PRO A 72 -5.98 3.24 9.62
C PRO A 72 -5.31 4.57 9.98
N SER A 73 -5.67 5.13 11.13
CA SER A 73 -4.88 6.21 11.73
C SER A 73 -3.59 5.66 12.35
N ARG A 74 -2.55 6.49 12.42
CA ARG A 74 -1.30 6.11 13.12
C ARG A 74 -1.56 5.78 14.57
N GLU A 75 -2.50 6.48 15.18
CA GLU A 75 -2.89 6.28 16.56
C GLU A 75 -3.52 4.91 16.77
N HIS A 76 -4.35 4.46 15.82
CA HIS A 76 -4.95 3.13 15.87
C HIS A 76 -3.90 2.03 15.66
N ILE A 77 -2.94 2.24 14.74
CA ILE A 77 -1.83 1.31 14.56
C ILE A 77 -1.02 1.18 15.86
N ALA A 78 -0.67 2.31 16.50
CA ALA A 78 0.04 2.33 17.77
C ALA A 78 -0.75 1.61 18.88
N TRP A 79 -2.07 1.80 18.92
CA TRP A 79 -2.94 1.07 19.84
C TRP A 79 -2.88 -0.44 19.62
N GLN A 80 -2.99 -0.93 18.37
CA GLN A 80 -2.91 -2.36 18.08
C GLN A 80 -1.55 -2.95 18.47
N LEU A 81 -0.45 -2.30 18.06
CA LEU A 81 0.90 -2.78 18.40
C LEU A 81 1.12 -2.90 19.91
N ARG A 82 0.67 -1.91 20.69
CA ARG A 82 0.86 -1.92 22.15
C ARG A 82 -0.06 -2.90 22.88
N THR A 83 -1.29 -3.07 22.43
CA THR A 83 -2.30 -3.87 23.16
C THR A 83 -2.40 -5.31 22.66
N GLN A 84 -2.05 -5.55 21.40
CA GLN A 84 -2.19 -6.85 20.74
C GLN A 84 -0.84 -7.45 20.34
N GLY A 85 0.25 -6.68 20.45
CA GLY A 85 1.60 -7.11 20.07
C GLY A 85 1.85 -7.17 18.56
N ARG A 86 0.83 -6.84 17.75
CA ARG A 86 0.88 -6.86 16.29
C ARG A 86 -0.13 -5.89 15.70
N PHE A 87 0.06 -5.52 14.44
CA PHE A 87 -0.86 -4.72 13.65
C PHE A 87 -1.52 -5.60 12.57
N ALA A 88 -2.84 -5.63 12.52
CA ALA A 88 -3.61 -6.38 11.52
C ALA A 88 -4.48 -5.45 10.69
N ASP A 89 -4.33 -5.54 9.37
CA ASP A 89 -5.11 -4.76 8.40
C ASP A 89 -5.01 -5.41 7.01
N ASP A 90 -5.73 -4.85 6.04
CA ASP A 90 -5.58 -5.24 4.63
C ASP A 90 -4.31 -4.64 4.00
N CYS A 91 -4.13 -4.86 2.69
CA CYS A 91 -2.94 -4.41 1.97
C CYS A 91 -2.70 -2.90 2.08
N ASP A 92 -3.74 -2.09 2.18
CA ASP A 92 -3.62 -0.63 2.22
C ASP A 92 -3.15 -0.14 3.58
N GLY A 93 -3.73 -0.69 4.64
CA GLY A 93 -3.26 -0.44 6.00
C GLY A 93 -1.82 -0.88 6.19
N LEU A 94 -1.44 -2.05 5.65
CA LEU A 94 -0.07 -2.56 5.71
C LEU A 94 0.90 -1.69 4.91
N ALA A 95 0.55 -1.28 3.68
CA ALA A 95 1.39 -0.39 2.89
C ALA A 95 1.60 0.98 3.58
N TYR A 96 0.53 1.54 4.15
CA TYR A 96 0.61 2.79 4.92
C TYR A 96 1.49 2.64 6.18
N PHE A 97 1.31 1.56 6.93
CA PHE A 97 2.15 1.25 8.08
C PHE A 97 3.62 1.14 7.68
N SER A 98 3.92 0.41 6.60
CA SER A 98 5.30 0.31 6.11
C SER A 98 5.88 1.66 5.74
N ALA A 99 5.12 2.51 5.04
CA ALA A 99 5.54 3.85 4.66
C ALA A 99 5.88 4.73 5.87
N GLN A 100 5.19 4.58 7.01
CA GLN A 100 5.53 5.33 8.24
C GLN A 100 6.86 4.89 8.87
N ASN A 101 7.23 3.62 8.72
CA ASN A 101 8.38 3.04 9.43
C ASN A 101 9.66 3.04 8.59
N VAL A 102 9.56 3.12 7.27
CA VAL A 102 10.75 3.13 6.40
C VAL A 102 11.35 4.51 6.14
N LEU A 103 10.71 5.59 6.58
CA LEU A 103 11.19 6.96 6.37
C LEU A 103 12.66 7.18 6.79
N PRO A 104 13.14 6.65 7.93
CA PRO A 104 14.55 6.81 8.33
C PRO A 104 15.55 6.12 7.40
N PHE A 105 15.11 5.15 6.60
CA PHE A 105 15.95 4.41 5.66
C PHE A 105 15.85 4.95 4.23
N CYS A 106 14.95 5.90 3.99
CA CYS A 106 14.79 6.48 2.66
C CYS A 106 15.98 7.39 2.32
N THR A 107 16.41 7.39 1.06
CA THR A 107 17.40 8.35 0.54
C THR A 107 16.91 9.79 0.69
N ASP A 108 15.62 10.01 0.48
CA ASP A 108 14.88 11.23 0.79
C ASP A 108 13.49 10.80 1.30
N PRO A 109 13.03 11.25 2.48
CA PRO A 109 11.69 10.95 2.99
C PRO A 109 10.54 11.34 2.04
N ALA A 110 10.76 12.28 1.12
CA ALA A 110 9.79 12.63 0.08
C ALA A 110 9.65 11.53 -1.00
N ILE A 111 10.61 10.61 -1.08
CA ILE A 111 10.65 9.47 -2.01
C ILE A 111 10.25 8.18 -1.28
N CYS A 112 9.08 8.25 -0.64
CA CYS A 112 8.41 7.12 -0.01
C CYS A 112 6.92 7.19 -0.37
N TYR A 113 6.43 6.16 -1.03
CA TYR A 113 5.11 6.18 -1.64
C TYR A 113 4.26 5.01 -1.18
N VAL A 114 2.97 5.30 -0.92
CA VAL A 114 1.92 4.31 -0.87
C VAL A 114 1.30 4.26 -2.26
N VAL A 115 1.40 3.10 -2.92
CA VAL A 115 1.00 2.93 -4.31
C VAL A 115 -0.10 1.89 -4.40
N SER A 116 -1.29 2.33 -4.80
CA SER A 116 -2.40 1.43 -5.11
C SER A 116 -2.33 1.05 -6.59
N VAL A 117 -2.22 -0.24 -6.89
CA VAL A 117 -2.14 -0.79 -8.25
C VAL A 117 -3.46 -1.46 -8.64
N ILE A 118 -3.79 -1.41 -9.93
CA ILE A 118 -4.95 -2.09 -10.50
C ILE A 118 -4.48 -2.95 -11.68
N LEU A 119 -4.67 -4.26 -11.59
CA LEU A 119 -4.37 -5.26 -12.61
C LEU A 119 -5.64 -5.65 -13.37
N ASN A 120 -5.49 -6.37 -14.49
CA ASN A 120 -6.62 -6.87 -15.26
C ASN A 120 -7.42 -7.94 -14.48
N PRO A 121 -8.66 -7.67 -14.02
CA PRO A 121 -9.43 -8.61 -13.21
C PRO A 121 -9.83 -9.88 -13.95
N PHE A 122 -9.80 -9.88 -15.29
CA PHE A 122 -10.08 -11.06 -16.10
C PHE A 122 -8.88 -12.03 -16.18
N GLU A 123 -7.68 -11.58 -15.81
CA GLU A 123 -6.47 -12.41 -15.78
C GLU A 123 -6.14 -12.88 -14.37
N VAL A 124 -6.22 -11.98 -13.38
CA VAL A 124 -5.80 -12.27 -12.00
C VAL A 124 -6.97 -12.58 -11.05
N GLY A 125 -8.21 -12.38 -11.51
CA GLY A 125 -9.41 -12.45 -10.67
C GLY A 125 -9.67 -11.16 -9.91
N LEU A 126 -10.94 -10.92 -9.55
CA LEU A 126 -11.38 -9.65 -8.94
C LEU A 126 -10.68 -9.34 -7.62
N GLU A 127 -10.51 -10.34 -6.75
CA GLU A 127 -9.93 -10.14 -5.41
C GLU A 127 -8.44 -9.80 -5.44
N SER A 128 -7.73 -10.17 -6.52
CA SER A 128 -6.30 -9.87 -6.73
C SER A 128 -6.07 -8.74 -7.73
N SER A 129 -7.16 -8.10 -8.20
CA SER A 129 -7.06 -7.07 -9.23
C SER A 129 -6.72 -5.69 -8.68
N ALA A 130 -6.76 -5.49 -7.37
CA ALA A 130 -6.33 -4.26 -6.72
C ALA A 130 -5.48 -4.60 -5.49
N HIS A 131 -4.42 -3.83 -5.27
CA HIS A 131 -3.49 -4.05 -4.15
C HIS A 131 -2.74 -2.76 -3.83
N ALA A 132 -2.16 -2.70 -2.63
CA ALA A 132 -1.34 -1.58 -2.21
C ALA A 132 0.07 -2.02 -1.83
N LEU A 133 1.05 -1.21 -2.25
CA LEU A 133 2.47 -1.42 -2.08
C LEU A 133 3.09 -0.19 -1.41
N CYS A 134 4.12 -0.41 -0.58
CA CYS A 134 5.02 0.66 -0.15
C CYS A 134 6.26 0.63 -1.04
N ILE A 135 6.42 1.65 -1.89
CA ILE A 135 7.56 1.79 -2.82
C ILE A 135 8.40 3.00 -2.41
N PHE A 136 9.68 2.81 -2.18
CA PHE A 136 10.57 3.85 -1.66
C PHE A 136 11.99 3.69 -2.22
N GLN A 137 12.78 4.77 -2.15
CA GLN A 137 14.19 4.73 -2.54
C GLN A 137 15.08 4.66 -1.29
N SER A 138 16.02 3.72 -1.25
CA SER A 138 16.99 3.54 -0.16
C SER A 138 18.34 3.19 -0.75
N GLY A 139 19.40 3.90 -0.35
CA GLY A 139 20.76 3.65 -0.86
C GLY A 139 20.88 3.75 -2.39
N GLY A 140 20.07 4.60 -3.04
CA GLY A 140 20.08 4.78 -4.49
C GLY A 140 19.27 3.75 -5.29
N VAL A 141 18.76 2.69 -4.66
CA VAL A 141 17.90 1.68 -5.30
C VAL A 141 16.46 1.82 -4.87
N TRP A 142 15.53 1.37 -5.72
CA TRP A 142 14.12 1.27 -5.37
C TRP A 142 13.84 -0.05 -4.66
N ARG A 143 13.07 0.02 -3.58
CA ARG A 143 12.67 -1.10 -2.74
C ARG A 143 11.15 -1.13 -2.67
N VAL A 144 10.61 -2.33 -2.50
CA VAL A 144 9.17 -2.59 -2.41
C VAL A 144 8.89 -3.40 -1.16
N ILE A 145 7.89 -2.97 -0.41
CA ILE A 145 7.25 -3.76 0.64
C ILE A 145 5.82 -4.02 0.22
N SER A 146 5.40 -5.27 0.34
CA SER A 146 4.04 -5.72 0.07
C SER A 146 3.58 -6.57 1.23
N ASN A 147 2.45 -6.19 1.84
CA ASN A 147 1.96 -6.80 3.08
C ASN A 147 3.03 -6.85 4.18
N ASP A 148 3.51 -8.05 4.49
CA ASP A 148 4.46 -8.34 5.55
C ASP A 148 5.90 -8.57 5.05
N ALA A 149 6.13 -8.44 3.74
CA ALA A 149 7.39 -8.78 3.11
C ALA A 149 8.11 -7.56 2.52
N LEU A 150 9.34 -7.33 2.96
CA LEU A 150 10.32 -6.54 2.21
C LEU A 150 10.88 -7.42 1.09
N TYR A 151 10.59 -7.08 -0.16
CA TYR A 151 11.09 -7.86 -1.29
C TYR A 151 12.63 -7.81 -1.34
N ALA A 152 13.22 -8.97 -1.65
CA ALA A 152 14.67 -9.14 -1.74
C ALA A 152 15.23 -8.43 -2.98
N ALA A 153 14.45 -8.39 -4.06
CA ALA A 153 14.77 -7.68 -5.28
C ALA A 153 14.92 -6.17 -5.05
N GLN A 154 15.71 -5.56 -5.91
CA GLN A 154 15.99 -4.13 -5.92
C GLN A 154 15.90 -3.65 -7.35
N TRP A 155 15.32 -2.47 -7.57
CA TRP A 155 15.06 -1.97 -8.91
C TRP A 155 15.83 -0.67 -9.18
N PRO A 156 16.26 -0.46 -10.44
CA PRO A 156 17.02 0.74 -10.81
C PRO A 156 16.13 1.99 -10.92
N SER A 157 14.81 1.83 -11.07
CA SER A 157 13.86 2.93 -11.23
C SER A 157 12.54 2.63 -10.52
N PHE A 158 11.78 3.70 -10.25
CA PHE A 158 10.42 3.59 -9.70
C PHE A 158 9.52 2.75 -10.61
N GLU A 159 9.65 2.94 -11.92
CA GLU A 159 8.79 2.28 -12.91
C GLU A 159 9.10 0.78 -13.00
N ALA A 160 10.38 0.40 -12.93
CA ALA A 160 10.77 -1.01 -12.81
C ALA A 160 10.27 -1.61 -11.48
N ALA A 161 10.40 -0.91 -10.35
CA ALA A 161 9.81 -1.37 -9.08
C ALA A 161 8.29 -1.51 -9.15
N LEU A 162 7.59 -0.64 -9.89
CA LEU A 162 6.14 -0.67 -10.03
C LEU A 162 5.66 -1.84 -10.90
N GLN A 163 6.38 -2.15 -11.98
CA GLN A 163 5.96 -3.16 -12.97
C GLN A 163 6.52 -4.56 -12.66
N ASP A 164 7.76 -4.64 -12.19
CA ASP A 164 8.52 -5.88 -12.10
C ASP A 164 8.60 -6.44 -10.66
N ASN A 165 7.81 -5.91 -9.72
CA ASN A 165 7.71 -6.49 -8.39
C ASN A 165 6.88 -7.78 -8.39
N ASP A 166 7.10 -8.65 -7.40
CA ASP A 166 6.48 -9.98 -7.31
C ASP A 166 4.94 -9.98 -7.40
N TYR A 167 4.28 -8.87 -7.06
CA TYR A 167 2.83 -8.74 -7.19
C TYR A 167 2.37 -8.39 -8.62
N CYS A 168 3.10 -7.51 -9.30
CA CYS A 168 2.72 -6.96 -10.61
C CYS A 168 3.34 -7.73 -11.78
N GLN A 169 4.47 -8.40 -11.57
CA GLN A 169 5.26 -9.03 -12.61
C GLN A 169 4.41 -10.04 -13.40
N GLY A 170 4.46 -9.93 -14.73
CA GLY A 170 3.73 -10.84 -15.62
C GLY A 170 2.24 -10.50 -15.79
N HIS A 171 1.76 -9.42 -15.17
CA HIS A 171 0.37 -8.97 -15.28
C HIS A 171 0.27 -7.56 -15.87
N PRO A 172 -0.68 -7.30 -16.78
CA PRO A 172 -0.93 -5.95 -17.28
C PRO A 172 -1.41 -5.03 -16.15
N LEU A 173 -0.54 -4.09 -15.77
CA LEU A 173 -0.88 -3.02 -14.84
C LEU A 173 -1.77 -2.00 -15.56
N LEU A 174 -3.06 -1.95 -15.23
CA LEU A 174 -4.00 -1.04 -15.89
C LEU A 174 -3.87 0.40 -15.36
N TYR A 175 -3.53 0.54 -14.09
CA TYR A 175 -3.45 1.83 -13.42
C TYR A 175 -2.66 1.74 -12.11
N ALA A 176 -2.01 2.83 -11.72
CA ALA A 176 -1.52 3.02 -10.36
C ALA A 176 -1.83 4.43 -9.83
N GLU A 177 -2.27 4.53 -8.57
CA GLU A 177 -2.37 5.79 -7.82
C GLU A 177 -1.20 5.89 -6.85
N ILE A 178 -0.48 7.01 -6.92
CA ILE A 178 0.72 7.25 -6.14
C ILE A 178 0.43 8.34 -5.12
N ARG A 179 0.60 8.00 -3.85
CA ARG A 179 0.46 8.89 -2.70
C ARG A 179 1.76 8.99 -1.94
N ASP A 180 1.99 10.11 -1.26
CA ASP A 180 3.11 10.20 -0.32
C ASP A 180 2.85 9.40 0.96
N ALA A 181 3.85 9.34 1.84
CA ALA A 181 3.72 8.70 3.15
C ALA A 181 2.62 9.31 4.04
N ASN A 182 2.06 10.48 3.73
CA ASN A 182 0.91 11.05 4.46
C ASN A 182 -0.42 10.83 3.71
N LEU A 183 -0.44 9.89 2.76
CA LEU A 183 -1.59 9.56 1.91
C LEU A 183 -2.08 10.72 1.03
N ARG A 184 -1.29 11.78 0.85
CA ARG A 184 -1.62 12.86 -0.07
C ARG A 184 -1.40 12.37 -1.50
N TYR A 185 -2.39 12.58 -2.35
CA TYR A 185 -2.27 12.27 -3.77
C TYR A 185 -1.14 13.08 -4.42
N LEU A 186 -0.29 12.39 -5.19
CA LEU A 186 0.78 13.02 -5.96
C LEU A 186 0.47 12.96 -7.45
N ARG A 187 0.34 11.74 -7.99
CA ARG A 187 0.11 11.49 -9.41
C ARG A 187 -0.51 10.12 -9.63
N SER A 188 -0.95 9.90 -10.86
CA SER A 188 -1.41 8.62 -11.36
C SER A 188 -0.48 8.15 -12.47
N TRP A 189 -0.32 6.84 -12.60
CA TRP A 189 0.37 6.21 -13.72
C TRP A 189 -0.61 5.32 -14.48
N ARG A 190 -0.48 5.31 -15.81
CA ARG A 190 -1.18 4.40 -16.73
C ARG A 190 -0.18 3.99 -17.80
N PRO A 191 -0.21 2.73 -18.28
CA PRO A 191 0.56 2.37 -19.47
C PRO A 191 0.10 3.22 -20.66
N ALA A 192 1.02 3.49 -21.57
CA ALA A 192 0.63 3.91 -22.91
C ALA A 192 -0.22 2.80 -23.54
N ALA A 193 -1.38 3.17 -24.08
CA ALA A 193 -2.33 2.25 -24.73
C ALA A 193 -1.81 1.76 -26.08
#